data_AF-A0A973LHD4-F1
#
_entry.id   AF-A0A973LHD4-F1
#
_cell.length_a   1.000
_cell.length_b   1.000
_cell.length_c   1.000
_cell.angle_alpha   90.00
_cell.angle_beta   90.00
_cell.angle_gamma   90.00
#
_symmetry.space_group_name_H-M   'P 1'
#
loop_
_entity.id
_entity.type
_entity.pdbx_description
1 polymer ?
#
loop_
_entity_poly.entity_id
_entity_poly.type
_entity_poly.pdbx_seq_one_letter_code
_entity_poly.pdbx_strand_id
1 'polypeptide(L)'
;MRSRSTDYNRDGITPRQEVLAKLAAADYVPEIITLLESLRGRRQGDVFRVAHLADHPDPAVREVLAYALQGFHRKAAAELLEKLRNDPVEEVREAAEP
;
A
#
# COMPACT_ATOMS: atom_id res chain seq x y z
N MET A 1 -2.98 -23.82 27.78
CA MET A 1 -1.91 -22.91 27.32
C MET A 1 -2.01 -22.75 25.82
N ARG A 2 -2.43 -21.58 25.32
CA ARG A 2 -2.34 -21.22 23.90
C ARG A 2 -1.24 -20.18 23.77
N SER A 3 -0.03 -20.62 23.45
CA SER A 3 1.07 -19.72 23.10
C SER A 3 0.74 -19.06 21.77
N ARG A 4 0.15 -17.87 21.84
CA ARG A 4 0.06 -16.96 20.71
C ARG A 4 1.41 -16.24 20.66
N SER A 5 2.43 -16.92 20.11
CA SER A 5 3.71 -16.30 19.79
C SER A 5 3.43 -15.24 18.73
N THR A 6 3.30 -14.01 19.19
CA THR A 6 3.42 -12.84 18.34
C THR A 6 4.90 -12.68 18.03
N ASP A 7 5.28 -13.06 16.81
CA ASP A 7 6.60 -12.85 16.23
C ASP A 7 6.88 -11.35 16.08
N TYR A 8 7.21 -10.68 17.18
CA TYR A 8 7.85 -9.39 17.17
C TYR A 8 9.35 -9.63 16.97
N ASN A 9 9.89 -9.16 15.84
CA ASN A 9 11.34 -9.13 15.65
C ASN A 9 11.94 -8.14 16.66
N ARG A 10 13.20 -8.34 17.08
CA ARG A 10 13.83 -7.79 18.30
C ARG A 10 13.80 -6.26 18.51
N ASP A 11 13.32 -5.49 17.53
CA ASP A 11 13.26 -4.02 17.53
C ASP A 11 11.85 -3.44 17.81
N GLY A 12 10.86 -4.27 18.13
CA GLY A 12 9.49 -3.81 18.39
C GLY A 12 8.70 -3.38 17.15
N ILE A 13 9.26 -3.63 15.96
CA ILE A 13 8.63 -3.37 14.66
C ILE A 13 7.69 -4.52 14.33
N THR A 14 6.43 -4.20 14.04
CA THR A 14 5.46 -5.20 13.55
C THR A 14 5.81 -5.64 12.12
N PRO A 15 5.50 -6.88 11.69
CA PRO A 15 5.70 -7.32 10.30
C PRO A 15 5.10 -6.35 9.27
N ARG A 16 4.02 -5.65 9.65
CA ARG A 16 3.40 -4.60 8.84
C ARG A 16 4.27 -3.35 8.68
N GLN A 17 4.87 -2.86 9.76
CA GLN A 17 5.77 -1.71 9.69
C GLN A 17 7.02 -2.05 8.88
N GLU A 18 7.45 -3.31 8.90
CA GLU A 18 8.51 -3.81 8.03
C GLU A 18 8.11 -3.76 6.54
N VAL A 19 6.90 -4.23 6.18
CA VAL A 19 6.39 -4.13 4.80
C VAL A 19 6.32 -2.67 4.32
N LEU A 20 5.82 -1.76 5.17
CA LEU A 20 5.77 -0.33 4.82
C LEU A 20 7.15 0.32 4.72
N ALA A 21 8.14 -0.17 5.48
CA ALA A 21 9.52 0.29 5.35
C ALA A 21 10.16 -0.21 4.06
N LYS A 22 9.91 -1.48 3.69
CA LYS A 22 10.37 -2.06 2.42
C LYS A 22 9.76 -1.33 1.22
N LEU A 23 8.45 -1.06 1.24
CA LEU A 23 7.78 -0.28 0.18
C LEU A 23 8.36 1.12 0.03
N ALA A 24 8.77 1.77 1.12
CA ALA A 24 9.38 3.10 1.06
C ALA A 24 10.79 3.11 0.45
N ALA A 25 11.44 1.95 0.33
CA ALA A 25 12.80 1.81 -0.18
C ALA A 25 12.89 0.98 -1.48
N ALA A 26 11.81 0.33 -1.91
CA ALA A 26 11.81 -0.57 -3.05
C ALA A 26 11.76 0.20 -4.37
N ASP A 27 12.61 -0.21 -5.32
CA ASP A 27 12.67 0.28 -6.70
C ASP A 27 12.33 -0.82 -7.73
N TYR A 28 12.20 -2.07 -7.29
CA TYR A 28 11.89 -3.22 -8.12
C TYR A 28 10.38 -3.49 -8.19
N VAL A 29 9.80 -3.30 -9.38
CA VAL A 29 8.34 -3.37 -9.61
C VAL A 29 7.68 -4.65 -9.07
N PRO A 30 8.16 -5.87 -9.36
CA PRO A 30 7.52 -7.09 -8.86
C PRO A 30 7.54 -7.22 -7.33
N GLU A 31 8.59 -6.70 -6.68
CA GLU A 31 8.64 -6.64 -5.22
C GLU A 31 7.61 -5.64 -4.67
N ILE A 32 7.53 -4.45 -5.27
CA ILE A 32 6.55 -3.42 -4.89
C ILE A 32 5.12 -3.99 -5.00
N ILE A 33 4.78 -4.65 -6.11
CA ILE A 33 3.47 -5.27 -6.31
C ILE A 33 3.21 -6.34 -5.24
N THR A 34 4.18 -7.22 -4.98
CA THR A 34 4.05 -8.28 -3.96
C THR A 34 3.81 -7.69 -2.57
N LEU A 35 4.52 -6.63 -2.22
CA LEU A 35 4.37 -5.95 -0.94
C LEU A 35 3.02 -5.24 -0.84
N LEU A 36 2.54 -4.57 -1.89
CA LEU A 36 1.22 -3.93 -1.92
C LEU A 36 0.08 -4.95 -1.82
N GLU A 37 0.17 -6.07 -2.53
CA GLU A 37 -0.80 -7.17 -2.42
C GLU A 37 -0.86 -7.73 -0.99
N SER A 38 0.28 -7.88 -0.32
CA SER A 38 0.34 -8.33 1.08
C SER A 38 -0.35 -7.39 2.07
N LEU A 39 -0.57 -6.12 1.67
CA LEU A 39 -1.27 -5.15 2.50
C LEU A 39 -2.80 -5.28 2.39
N ARG A 40 -3.37 -5.81 1.29
CA ARG A 40 -4.82 -5.79 1.02
C ARG A 40 -5.64 -6.44 2.15
N GLY A 41 -6.79 -5.84 2.48
CA GLY A 41 -7.82 -6.46 3.33
C GLY A 41 -7.77 -6.19 4.85
N ARG A 42 -7.00 -5.21 5.35
CA ARG A 42 -7.01 -4.81 6.77
C ARG A 42 -7.12 -3.28 6.93
N ARG A 43 -7.69 -2.79 8.05
CA ARG A 43 -7.64 -1.36 8.43
C ARG A 43 -6.18 -0.89 8.49
N GLN A 44 -5.70 -0.24 7.43
CA GLN A 44 -4.31 0.18 7.31
C GLN A 44 -4.09 1.59 7.89
N GLY A 45 -2.94 1.75 8.54
CA GLY A 45 -2.39 2.98 9.14
C GLY A 45 -1.62 3.84 8.14
N ASP A 46 -0.43 4.32 8.51
CA ASP A 46 0.26 5.46 7.87
C ASP A 46 0.39 5.42 6.33
N VAL A 47 -0.46 6.22 5.67
CA VAL A 47 -0.55 6.37 4.21
C VAL A 47 0.68 7.07 3.62
N PHE A 48 1.41 7.88 4.41
CA PHE A 48 2.54 8.67 3.91
C PHE A 48 3.67 7.79 3.37
N ARG A 49 3.79 6.55 3.86
CA ARG A 49 4.83 5.60 3.45
C ARG A 49 4.61 5.03 2.05
N VAL A 50 3.40 5.13 1.50
CA VAL A 50 3.06 4.64 0.14
C VAL A 50 2.68 5.77 -0.81
N ALA A 51 2.59 7.03 -0.34
CA ALA A 51 2.15 8.16 -1.14
C ALA A 51 3.02 8.41 -2.40
N HIS A 52 4.33 8.18 -2.31
CA HIS A 52 5.25 8.33 -3.43
C HIS A 52 4.95 7.37 -4.59
N LEU A 53 4.31 6.23 -4.33
CA LEU A 53 3.95 5.25 -5.36
C LEU A 53 2.82 5.74 -6.27
N ALA A 54 2.08 6.79 -5.90
CA ALA A 54 1.05 7.38 -6.76
C ALA A 54 1.64 8.11 -7.98
N ASP A 55 2.94 8.38 -8.00
CA ASP A 55 3.67 8.94 -9.15
C ASP A 55 4.61 7.90 -9.80
N HIS A 56 4.49 6.63 -9.43
CA HIS A 56 5.39 5.59 -9.93
C HIS A 56 5.25 5.47 -11.47
N PRO A 57 6.37 5.35 -12.24
CA PRO A 57 6.31 5.32 -13.71
C PRO A 57 5.51 4.13 -14.25
N ASP A 58 5.60 2.98 -13.57
CA ASP A 58 4.85 1.78 -13.92
C ASP A 58 3.36 1.89 -13.50
N PRO A 59 2.41 1.82 -14.44
CA PRO A 59 0.98 1.89 -14.13
C PRO A 59 0.47 0.72 -13.29
N ALA A 60 1.06 -0.48 -13.40
CA ALA A 60 0.65 -1.62 -12.58
C ALA A 60 0.91 -1.37 -11.09
N VAL A 61 1.98 -0.64 -10.76
CA VAL A 61 2.24 -0.22 -9.37
C VAL A 61 1.15 0.74 -8.89
N ARG A 62 0.74 1.70 -9.72
CA ARG A 62 -0.31 2.69 -9.37
C ARG A 62 -1.68 2.04 -9.23
N GLU A 63 -2.01 1.08 -10.09
CA GLU A 63 -3.23 0.29 -10.04
C GLU A 63 -3.32 -0.54 -8.75
N VAL A 64 -2.28 -1.32 -8.44
CA VAL A 64 -2.24 -2.15 -7.24
C VAL A 64 -2.25 -1.27 -5.97
N LEU A 65 -1.62 -0.08 -6.02
CA LEU A 65 -1.71 0.91 -4.95
C LEU A 65 -3.16 1.36 -4.73
N ALA A 66 -3.92 1.64 -5.80
CA ALA A 66 -5.32 2.04 -5.70
C ALA A 66 -6.15 0.97 -4.97
N TYR A 67 -5.99 -0.30 -5.34
CA TYR A 67 -6.62 -1.42 -4.62
C TYR A 67 -6.18 -1.53 -3.16
N ALA A 68 -4.90 -1.30 -2.86
CA ALA A 68 -4.41 -1.33 -1.50
C ALA A 68 -5.01 -0.20 -0.65
N LEU A 69 -5.15 1.01 -1.21
CA LEU A 69 -5.68 2.21 -0.54
C LEU A 69 -7.13 2.07 -0.08
N GLN A 70 -7.93 1.18 -0.69
CA GLN A 70 -9.29 0.89 -0.25
C GLN A 70 -9.36 0.31 1.18
N GLY A 71 -8.28 -0.30 1.68
CA GLY A 71 -8.19 -0.78 3.06
C GLY A 71 -7.70 0.26 4.09
N PHE A 72 -7.19 1.41 3.63
CA PHE A 72 -6.64 2.46 4.49
C PHE A 72 -7.76 3.27 5.15
N HIS A 73 -7.42 4.01 6.21
CA HIS A 73 -8.37 4.96 6.78
C HIS A 73 -8.80 5.99 5.73
N ARG A 74 -10.09 5.98 5.37
CA ARG A 74 -10.66 6.72 4.22
C ARG A 74 -10.21 8.18 4.12
N LYS A 75 -10.17 8.90 5.25
CA LYS A 75 -9.74 10.31 5.27
C LYS A 75 -8.26 10.50 4.86
N ALA A 76 -7.39 9.55 5.21
CA ALA A 76 -5.97 9.62 4.87
C ALA A 76 -5.70 9.17 3.42
N ALA A 77 -6.49 8.21 2.90
CA ALA A 77 -6.35 7.71 1.54
C ALA A 77 -7.08 8.55 0.47
N ALA A 78 -8.03 9.40 0.87
CA ALA A 78 -8.90 10.12 -0.05
C ALA A 78 -8.16 10.97 -1.08
N GLU A 79 -7.12 11.71 -0.67
CA GLU A 79 -6.34 12.57 -1.57
C GLU A 79 -5.58 11.76 -2.62
N LEU A 80 -5.01 10.60 -2.23
CA LEU A 80 -4.32 9.71 -3.16
C LEU A 80 -5.30 9.03 -4.11
N LEU A 81 -6.45 8.57 -3.62
CA LEU A 81 -7.49 7.98 -4.47
C LEU A 81 -8.05 9.01 -5.46
N GLU A 82 -8.21 10.27 -5.05
CA GLU A 82 -8.64 11.35 -5.95
C GLU A 82 -7.61 11.60 -7.06
N LYS A 83 -6.33 11.60 -6.70
CA LYS A 83 -5.24 11.71 -7.68
C LYS A 83 -5.29 10.55 -8.68
N LEU A 84 -5.43 9.31 -8.20
CA LEU A 84 -5.46 8.11 -9.05
C LEU A 84 -6.71 8.03 -9.93
N ARG A 85 -7.85 8.60 -9.50
CA ARG A 85 -9.04 8.76 -10.35
C ARG A 85 -8.81 9.69 -11.55
N ASN A 86 -7.76 10.51 -11.53
CA ASN A 86 -7.34 11.37 -12.64
C ASN A 86 -6.09 10.83 -13.37
N ASP A 87 -5.70 9.57 -13.14
CA ASP A 87 -4.53 8.96 -13.79
C ASP A 87 -4.71 8.89 -15.32
N PRO A 88 -3.65 9.03 -16.14
CA PRO A 88 -3.75 8.85 -17.58
C PRO A 88 -4.19 7.43 -18.00
N VAL A 89 -3.91 6.41 -17.20
CA VAL A 89 -4.22 5.00 -17.50
C VAL A 89 -5.61 4.64 -16.96
N GLU A 90 -6.43 3.98 -17.79
CA GLU A 90 -7.84 3.69 -17.48
C GLU A 90 -7.98 2.70 -16.32
N GLU A 91 -7.19 1.64 -16.32
CA GLU A 91 -7.19 0.60 -15.30
C GLU A 91 -6.86 1.18 -13.91
N VAL A 92 -5.96 2.18 -13.85
CA VAL A 92 -5.63 2.89 -12.61
C VAL A 92 -6.80 3.73 -12.10
N ARG A 93 -7.52 4.41 -13.01
CA ARG A 93 -8.71 5.18 -12.66
C ARG A 93 -9.81 4.27 -12.12
N GLU A 94 -10.09 3.16 -12.81
CA GLU A 94 -11.09 2.18 -12.40
C GLU A 94 -10.77 1.56 -11.04
N ALA A 95 -9.51 1.23 -10.77
CA ALA A 95 -9.08 0.70 -9.47
C ALA A 95 -9.23 1.70 -8.31
N ALA A 96 -9.27 3.01 -8.61
CA ALA A 96 -9.41 4.08 -7.63
C ALA A 96 -10.88 4.49 -7.36
N GLU A 97 -11.83 3.93 -8.10
CA GLU A 97 -13.26 4.07 -7.83
C GLU A 97 -13.66 3.35 -6.52
N PRO A 98 -14.70 3.85 -5.81
CA PRO A 98 -15.12 3.35 -4.50
C PRO A 98 -15.90 2.03 -4.51
#